data_AF-A0A103EK87-F1
#
_entry.id   AF-A0A103EK87-F1
#
_cell.length_a   1.000
_cell.length_b   1.000
_cell.length_c   1.000
_cell.angle_alpha   90.00
_cell.angle_beta   90.00
_cell.angle_gamma   90.00
#
_symmetry.space_group_name_H-M   'P 1'
#
loop_
_entity.id
_entity.type
_entity.pdbx_description
1 polymer ?
#
loop_
_entity_poly.entity_id
_entity_poly.type
_entity_poly.pdbx_seq_one_letter_code
_entity_poly.pdbx_strand_id
1 'polypeptide(L)' 'MRNIAETFRTLPNGAPRAATAAELQPQLEAYRGYPAYLFDGPHYVPPGVARAGRAPPRSGR' A
#
# COMPACT_ATOMS: atom_id res chain seq x y z
N MET A 1 13.38 0.63 -12.89
CA MET A 1 12.85 0.17 -11.58
C MET A 1 12.00 1.29 -10.99
N ARG A 2 10.95 0.99 -10.21
CA ARG A 2 10.17 2.01 -9.48
C ARG A 2 10.64 2.01 -8.02
N ASN A 3 10.98 3.18 -7.49
CA ASN A 3 11.38 3.32 -6.10
C ASN A 3 10.11 3.49 -5.24
N ILE A 4 9.88 2.55 -4.33
CA ILE A 4 8.66 2.51 -3.50
C ILE A 4 9.08 2.73 -2.05
N ALA A 5 8.64 3.83 -1.46
CA ALA A 5 8.84 4.11 -0.05
C ALA A 5 7.65 3.60 0.77
N GLU A 6 7.92 2.78 1.78
CA GLU A 6 6.89 2.19 2.63
C GLU A 6 6.50 3.18 3.73
N THR A 7 5.24 3.64 3.70
CA THR A 7 4.71 4.65 4.64
C THR A 7 4.04 4.04 5.86
N PHE A 8 4.27 2.75 6.12
CA PHE A 8 3.75 2.05 7.30
C PHE A 8 4.85 1.30 8.05
N ARG A 9 4.59 1.01 9.33
CA ARG A 9 5.44 0.21 10.22
C ARG A 9 4.57 -0.80 10.96
N THR A 10 5.16 -1.94 11.29
CA THR A 10 4.47 -2.98 12.06
C THR A 10 4.69 -2.73 13.55
N LEU A 11 3.60 -2.66 14.33
CA LEU A 11 3.65 -2.64 15.78
C LEU A 11 4.02 -4.03 16.33
N PRO A 12 4.48 -4.15 17.59
CA PRO A 12 4.82 -5.45 18.18
C PRO A 12 3.68 -6.47 18.17
N ASN A 13 2.43 -6.01 18.18
CA ASN A 13 1.23 -6.85 18.08
C ASN A 13 0.84 -7.22 16.63
N GLY A 14 1.68 -6.87 15.64
CA GLY A 14 1.44 -7.14 14.22
C GLY A 14 0.54 -6.14 13.50
N ALA A 15 -0.04 -5.15 14.21
CA ALA A 15 -0.90 -4.16 13.58
C ALA A 15 -0.07 -3.13 12.79
N PRO A 16 -0.52 -2.71 11.59
CA PRO A 16 0.13 -1.63 10.86
C PRO A 16 -0.16 -0.28 11.53
N ARG A 17 0.82 0.61 11.52
CA ARG A 17 0.68 2.03 11.80
C ARG A 17 1.34 2.86 10.71
N ALA A 18 0.97 4.12 10.58
CA ALA A 18 1.70 5.04 9.71
C ALA A 18 3.14 5.23 10.18
N ALA A 19 4.07 5.35 9.23
CA ALA A 19 5.42 5.81 9.46
C ALA A 19 5.39 7.32 9.74
N THR A 20 6.18 7.77 10.70
CA THR A 20 6.41 9.21 10.92
C THR A 20 7.30 9.78 9.81
N ALA A 21 7.32 11.10 9.66
CA ALA A 21 8.18 11.76 8.68
C ALA A 21 9.67 11.41 8.88
N ALA A 22 10.12 11.36 10.14
CA ALA A 22 11.50 10.99 10.48
C ALA A 22 11.84 9.55 10.09
N GLU A 23 10.89 8.61 10.21
CA GLU A 23 11.09 7.21 9.80
C GLU A 23 11.07 7.03 8.28
N LEU A 24 10.39 7.92 7.55
CA LEU A 24 10.27 7.85 6.09
C LEU A 24 11.46 8.53 5.39
N GLN A 25 12.00 9.59 5.99
CA GLN A 25 13.04 10.43 5.41
C GLN A 25 14.26 9.67 4.87
N PRO A 26 14.83 8.64 5.54
CA PRO A 26 15.96 7.90 5.00
C PRO A 26 15.67 7.20 3.66
N GLN A 27 14.43 6.71 3.46
CA GLN A 27 14.03 6.09 2.20
C GLN A 27 13.94 7.12 1.07
N LEU A 28 13.36 8.30 1.37
CA LEU A 28 13.24 9.38 0.40
C LEU A 28 14.61 9.96 0.00
N GLU A 29 15.53 10.05 0.95
CA GLU A 29 16.91 10.47 0.69
C GLU A 29 17.64 9.46 -0.21
N ALA A 30 17.46 8.16 0.02
CA ALA A 30 18.03 7.11 -0.84
C ALA A 30 17.49 7.17 -2.28
N TYR A 31 16.30 7.73 -2.48
CA TYR A 31 15.65 7.88 -3.80
C TYR A 31 15.84 9.25 -4.43
N ARG A 32 16.63 10.14 -3.83
CA ARG A 32 16.86 11.49 -4.34
C ARG A 32 17.31 11.43 -5.81
N GLY A 33 16.65 12.23 -6.66
CA GLY A 33 16.92 12.27 -8.10
C GLY A 33 16.08 11.28 -8.93
N TYR A 34 15.23 10.48 -8.28
CA TYR A 34 14.31 9.55 -8.94
C TYR A 34 12.87 9.76 -8.46
N PRO A 35 11.85 9.44 -9.29
CA PRO A 35 10.47 9.39 -8.83
C PRO A 35 10.29 8.37 -7.70
N ALA A 36 9.80 8.83 -6.56
CA ALA A 36 9.42 7.98 -5.43
C ALA A 36 7.90 7.81 -5.41
N TYR A 37 7.45 6.57 -5.20
CA TYR A 37 6.05 6.22 -5.01
C TYR A 37 5.85 5.83 -3.54
N LEU A 38 4.79 6.33 -2.92
CA LEU A 38 4.46 5.98 -1.54
C LEU A 38 3.54 4.77 -1.53
N PHE A 39 3.89 3.76 -0.72
CA PHE A 39 3.05 2.60 -0.49
C PHE A 39 2.57 2.59 0.96
N ASP A 40 1.27 2.81 1.13
CA ASP A 40 0.61 2.96 2.43
C ASP A 40 0.07 1.64 3.01
N GLY A 41 0.58 0.53 2.50
CA GLY A 41 0.26 -0.78 3.01
C GLY A 41 -1.16 -1.25 2.67
N PRO A 42 -1.54 -2.43 3.18
CA PRO A 42 -2.84 -3.03 2.91
C PRO A 42 -3.95 -2.25 3.63
N HIS A 43 -4.90 -1.75 2.83
CA HIS A 43 -6.15 -1.20 3.33
C HIS A 43 -7.24 -2.27 3.27
N TYR A 44 -7.79 -2.63 4.43
CA TYR A 44 -8.91 -3.56 4.48
C TYR A 44 -10.19 -2.84 4.06
N VAL A 45 -10.80 -3.32 2.97
CA VAL A 45 -12.10 -2.82 2.52
C VAL A 45 -13.23 -3.64 3.14
N PRO A 46 -14.44 -3.05 3.33
CA PRO A 46 -15.59 -3.80 3.81
C PRO A 46 -15.88 -5.03 2.93
N PRO A 47 -16.37 -6.16 3.50
CA PRO A 47 -16.63 -7.38 2.73
C PRO A 47 -17.55 -7.20 1.52
N GLY A 48 -18.48 -6.24 1.56
CA GLY A 48 -19.37 -5.92 0.44
C GLY A 48 -18.63 -5.40 -0.81
N VAL A 49 -17.53 -4.67 -0.63
CA VAL A 49 -16.71 -4.13 -1.72
C VAL A 49 -15.98 -5.25 -2.45
N ALA A 50 -15.42 -6.22 -1.70
CA ALA A 50 -14.73 -7.37 -2.29
C ALA A 50 -15.66 -8.26 -3.14
N ARG A 51 -16.95 -8.32 -2.80
CA ARG A 51 -17.94 -9.15 -3.50
C ARG A 51 -18.45 -8.51 -4.80
N ALA A 52 -18.48 -7.18 -4.89
CA ALA A 52 -19.01 -6.45 -6.04
C ALA A 52 -18.19 -6.63 -7.34
N GLY A 53 -16.91 -7.03 -7.24
CA GLY A 53 -16.04 -7.25 -8.40
C GLY A 53 -16.22 -8.58 -9.13
N ARG A 54 -17.04 -9.50 -8.60
CA ARG A 54 -17.26 -10.82 -9.21
C ARG A 54 -18.42 -10.75 -10.20
N ALA A 55 -18.21 -10.14 -11.37
CA ALA A 55 -19.19 -10.24 -12.45
C ALA A 55 -19.37 -11.74 -12.79
N PRO A 56 -20.61 -12.25 -12.91
CA PRO A 56 -20.82 -13.62 -13.38
C PRO A 56 -20.23 -13.77 -14.79
N PRO A 57 -19.68 -14.95 -15.13
CA PRO A 57 -19.16 -15.19 -16.47
C PRO A 57 -20.28 -14.89 -17.48
N ARG A 58 -19.98 -14.04 -18.48
CA ARG A 58 -20.93 -13.81 -19.58
C ARG A 58 -21.11 -15.14 -20.30
N SER A 59 -22.29 -15.73 -20.19
CA SER A 59 -22.67 -16.89 -20.97
C SER A 59 -22.62 -16.50 -22.45
N GLY A 60 -21.66 -17.06 -23.19
CA GLY A 60 -21.61 -16.97 -24.64
C GLY A 60 -22.82 -17.65 -25.25
N ARG A 61 -23.41 -17.01 -26.26
CA ARG A 61 -24.40 -17.61 -27.17
C ARG A 61 -23.75 -18.69 -28.01
#